data_AF-A0A5C8S8P4-F1
#
_entry.id   AF-A0A5C8S8P4-F1
#
_cell.length_a   1.000
_cell.length_b   1.000
_cell.length_c   1.000
_cell.angle_alpha   90.00
_cell.angle_beta   90.00
_cell.angle_gamma   90.00
#
_symmetry.space_group_name_H-M   'P 1'
#
loop_
_entity.id
_entity.type
_entity.pdbx_description
1 polymer ?
#
loop_
_entity_poly.entity_id
_entity_poly.type
_entity_poly.pdbx_seq_one_letter_code
_entity_poly.pdbx_strand_id
1 'polypeptide(L)'
;MRVGGNLGAADVSVASGAIIEGTGTLGGLSIRSGGRLAPGYDAIGTLSANGNVLFEAASTYQVKADAAGHSDRIVAGGIATLRGGLVDVQAQAGTYRANTTYTILDAAGGVQGRFAGVTANFAFLTPSLTYADDAVQLHLTRNDLGFDTAGATFNGVGAGRRAQSLGAGNAVYDAVGPLSTAQARQAFDALSGEVHASAVTALVEAGGLVREAILDRMRWADGAGLTCTPAGSGLPAERAPVARVPLNSVPECGTGLGPGSLDQRVVGLWGQGFGSFGRTASDGNAAALGRNTAGLVVGGDVAASDMIRVGAAAGYTDTALDVPLRLSRGNVQTGFGSVYAGIGLGAFDLRIGGLYGVSDTETRRDVAFAGFRDNTHAAYGGSVAQAFGEVGYRMDLAGLTLEPFAGGAMIRVGQDAFSELGGVAALAGAARDTTVTTATAGIRAEARIDGFVGGLPILLRGLVGYRGAFGDVTPTALLAFNTGGVSALTRGAPVDRSAVVMEAGLSWVVLPTMTVGLSYAGQVGSRAQDHGAKGNVTYRF
;
A
#
# COMPACT_ATOMS: atom_id res chain seq x y z
N MET A 1 38.07 28.12 -4.83
CA MET A 1 38.65 28.76 -6.02
C MET A 1 38.48 27.82 -7.19
N ARG A 2 37.93 28.30 -8.31
CA ARG A 2 37.73 27.51 -9.52
C ARG A 2 38.74 27.91 -10.60
N VAL A 3 39.41 26.94 -11.19
CA VAL A 3 40.44 27.11 -12.22
C VAL A 3 39.95 26.54 -13.54
N GLY A 4 39.45 27.40 -14.44
CA GLY A 4 38.97 26.99 -15.76
C GLY A 4 39.98 27.20 -16.90
N GLY A 5 41.02 28.01 -16.68
CA GLY A 5 42.04 28.37 -17.67
C GLY A 5 43.46 28.24 -17.12
N ASN A 6 44.40 29.02 -17.65
CA ASN A 6 45.80 28.98 -17.20
C ASN A 6 46.10 30.10 -16.20
N LEU A 7 46.51 29.74 -14.98
CA LEU A 7 46.96 30.66 -13.93
C LEU A 7 48.46 31.04 -14.02
N GLY A 8 49.15 30.58 -15.07
CA GLY A 8 50.57 30.81 -15.28
C GLY A 8 51.44 29.96 -14.35
N ALA A 9 52.68 30.40 -14.12
CA ALA A 9 53.67 29.69 -13.29
C ALA A 9 53.51 29.94 -11.78
N ALA A 10 52.41 30.54 -11.34
CA ALA A 10 52.20 30.86 -9.94
C ALA A 10 51.86 29.60 -9.11
N ASP A 11 52.58 29.40 -8.02
CA ASP A 11 52.28 28.36 -7.04
C ASP A 11 51.04 28.72 -6.22
N VAL A 12 50.14 27.75 -6.04
CA VAL A 12 48.88 27.91 -5.31
C VAL A 12 48.94 27.12 -4.01
N SER A 13 48.66 27.78 -2.88
CA SER A 13 48.49 27.13 -1.58
C SER A 13 47.01 27.18 -1.15
N VAL A 14 46.44 26.02 -0.86
CA VAL A 14 45.04 25.86 -0.41
C VAL A 14 45.04 25.71 1.10
N ALA A 15 44.53 26.72 1.79
CA ALA A 15 44.45 26.78 3.25
C ALA A 15 43.32 25.90 3.82
N SER A 16 43.30 25.75 5.15
CA SER A 16 42.24 25.02 5.86
C SER A 16 40.85 25.58 5.55
N GLY A 17 39.89 24.69 5.27
CA GLY A 17 38.53 25.05 4.88
C GLY A 17 38.38 25.57 3.44
N ALA A 18 39.49 25.81 2.73
CA ALA A 18 39.46 26.22 1.34
C ALA A 18 39.40 25.00 0.40
N ILE A 19 38.72 25.19 -0.73
CA ILE A 19 38.61 24.19 -1.80
C ILE A 19 39.19 24.80 -3.07
N ILE A 20 40.04 24.04 -3.77
CA ILE A 20 40.39 24.31 -5.16
C ILE A 20 39.75 23.27 -6.07
N GLU A 21 39.18 23.74 -7.17
CA GLU A 21 38.48 22.92 -8.16
C GLU A 21 38.74 23.44 -9.58
N GLY A 22 38.39 22.67 -10.59
CA GLY A 22 38.46 23.04 -12.00
C GLY A 22 39.29 22.09 -12.86
N THR A 23 39.45 22.45 -14.13
CA THR A 23 40.15 21.65 -15.16
C THR A 23 41.31 22.37 -15.82
N GLY A 24 41.71 23.53 -15.29
CA GLY A 24 42.75 24.35 -15.88
C GLY A 24 44.17 23.99 -15.44
N THR A 25 45.10 24.90 -15.71
CA THR A 25 46.53 24.73 -15.42
C THR A 25 47.02 25.79 -14.43
N LEU A 26 47.93 25.41 -13.54
CA LEU A 26 48.58 26.29 -12.54
C LEU A 26 50.08 25.96 -12.42
N GLY A 27 50.84 26.70 -11.60
CA GLY A 27 52.24 26.42 -11.29
C GLY A 27 52.38 25.16 -10.43
N GLY A 28 52.90 25.28 -9.22
CA GLY A 28 52.82 24.25 -8.18
C GLY A 28 51.52 24.32 -7.38
N LEU A 29 51.18 23.23 -6.69
CA LEU A 29 50.00 23.14 -5.84
C LEU A 29 50.35 22.58 -4.46
N SER A 30 49.97 23.29 -3.40
CA SER A 30 50.09 22.80 -2.03
C SER A 30 48.73 22.78 -1.36
N ILE A 31 48.25 21.58 -1.03
CA ILE A 31 47.05 21.40 -0.21
C ILE A 31 47.49 21.28 1.24
N ARG A 32 47.26 22.35 2.00
CA ARG A 32 47.63 22.42 3.42
C ARG A 32 46.65 21.59 4.24
N SER A 33 46.98 21.37 5.50
CA SER A 33 46.11 20.68 6.46
C SER A 33 44.72 21.34 6.49
N GLY A 34 43.66 20.54 6.36
CA GLY A 34 42.27 21.00 6.27
C GLY A 34 41.85 21.57 4.90
N GLY A 35 42.78 21.70 3.94
CA GLY A 35 42.48 22.12 2.56
C GLY A 35 41.99 20.97 1.70
N ARG A 36 41.25 21.28 0.63
CA ARG A 36 40.69 20.29 -0.30
C ARG A 36 41.04 20.58 -1.76
N LEU A 37 41.45 19.55 -2.49
CA LEU A 37 41.50 19.52 -3.95
C LEU A 37 40.32 18.70 -4.48
N ALA A 38 39.58 19.23 -5.45
CA ALA A 38 38.52 18.53 -6.17
C ALA A 38 38.62 18.87 -7.67
N PRO A 39 39.39 18.13 -8.49
CA PRO A 39 39.50 18.38 -9.92
C PRO A 39 38.11 18.32 -10.59
N GLY A 40 37.99 18.97 -11.75
CA GLY A 40 36.69 19.15 -12.38
C GLY A 40 35.81 20.17 -11.65
N TYR A 41 34.51 20.14 -11.89
CA TYR A 41 33.53 21.00 -11.20
C TYR A 41 32.24 20.23 -10.98
N ASP A 42 31.31 20.31 -11.94
CA ASP A 42 30.07 19.55 -12.06
C ASP A 42 30.26 18.20 -12.73
N ALA A 43 31.37 18.02 -13.46
CA ALA A 43 31.76 16.77 -14.10
C ALA A 43 33.12 16.26 -13.62
N ILE A 44 33.46 15.06 -14.08
CA ILE A 44 34.80 14.47 -13.97
C ILE A 44 35.79 15.33 -14.78
N GLY A 45 36.95 15.65 -14.22
CA GLY A 45 37.93 16.51 -14.88
C GLY A 45 39.37 16.35 -14.40
N THR A 46 40.30 16.86 -15.20
CA THR A 46 41.73 16.86 -14.89
C THR A 46 42.21 18.26 -14.57
N LEU A 47 42.83 18.46 -13.41
CA LEU A 47 43.56 19.69 -13.07
C LEU A 47 45.05 19.44 -13.29
N SER A 48 45.78 20.42 -13.85
CA SER A 48 47.21 20.28 -14.14
C SER A 48 48.04 21.31 -13.37
N ALA A 49 49.07 20.84 -12.67
CA ALA A 49 50.09 21.66 -12.02
C ALA A 49 51.40 21.51 -12.82
N ASN A 50 51.94 22.58 -13.38
CA ASN A 50 53.21 22.54 -14.10
C ASN A 50 54.41 22.24 -13.18
N GLY A 51 54.28 22.52 -11.89
CA GLY A 51 55.29 22.28 -10.86
C GLY A 51 54.98 21.08 -9.96
N ASN A 52 55.50 21.13 -8.74
CA ASN A 52 55.29 20.09 -7.74
C ASN A 52 53.87 20.16 -7.14
N VAL A 53 53.36 19.01 -6.72
CA VAL A 53 52.11 18.91 -5.95
C VAL A 53 52.41 18.39 -4.55
N LEU A 54 51.90 19.04 -3.51
CA LEU A 54 52.07 18.65 -2.12
C LEU A 54 50.71 18.44 -1.46
N PHE A 55 50.51 17.27 -0.86
CA PHE A 55 49.42 16.99 0.07
C PHE A 55 49.97 16.86 1.49
N GLU A 56 49.66 17.82 2.36
CA GLU A 56 50.01 17.74 3.78
C GLU A 56 49.09 16.75 4.52
N ALA A 57 49.48 16.33 5.72
CA ALA A 57 48.61 15.54 6.60
C ALA A 57 47.26 16.24 6.85
N ALA A 58 46.17 15.46 6.90
CA ALA A 58 44.79 15.94 7.06
C ALA A 58 44.29 16.88 5.93
N SER A 59 44.96 16.92 4.78
CA SER A 59 44.37 17.43 3.54
C SER A 59 43.38 16.41 2.93
N THR A 60 42.46 16.87 2.10
CA THR A 60 41.52 16.01 1.37
C THR A 60 41.75 16.11 -0.14
N TYR A 61 41.88 14.96 -0.80
CA TYR A 61 41.82 14.84 -2.25
C TYR A 61 40.48 14.20 -2.64
N GLN A 62 39.53 15.01 -3.11
CA GLN A 62 38.22 14.54 -3.52
C GLN A 62 38.26 14.12 -4.99
N VAL A 63 37.81 12.89 -5.27
CA VAL A 63 37.86 12.28 -6.61
C VAL A 63 36.47 11.81 -7.00
N LYS A 64 35.89 12.38 -8.04
CA LYS A 64 34.74 11.76 -8.71
C LYS A 64 35.20 10.60 -9.58
N ALA A 65 34.46 9.50 -9.57
CA ALA A 65 34.68 8.37 -10.47
C ALA A 65 33.35 7.98 -11.12
N ASP A 66 33.40 7.41 -12.32
CA ASP A 66 32.25 6.82 -13.00
C ASP A 66 32.44 5.32 -13.28
N ALA A 67 31.37 4.66 -13.70
CA ALA A 67 31.36 3.24 -14.02
C ALA A 67 32.10 2.89 -15.33
N ALA A 68 32.41 3.88 -16.17
CA ALA A 68 33.12 3.68 -17.43
C ALA A 68 34.65 3.68 -17.24
N GLY A 69 35.14 3.90 -16.03
CA GLY A 69 36.57 3.93 -15.71
C GLY A 69 37.17 5.33 -15.76
N HIS A 70 36.35 6.39 -15.86
CA HIS A 70 36.84 7.76 -15.77
C HIS A 70 36.89 8.22 -14.30
N SER A 71 37.86 9.07 -13.98
CA SER A 71 37.96 9.71 -12.68
C SER A 71 38.51 11.12 -12.79
N ASP A 72 38.26 11.92 -11.75
CA ASP A 72 39.02 13.12 -11.51
C ASP A 72 40.51 12.79 -11.41
N ARG A 73 41.35 13.70 -11.91
CA ARG A 73 42.80 13.50 -11.96
C ARG A 73 43.55 14.78 -11.68
N ILE A 74 44.65 14.68 -10.96
CA ILE A 74 45.65 15.75 -10.83
C ILE A 74 46.93 15.32 -11.56
N VAL A 75 47.39 16.15 -12.49
CA VAL A 75 48.64 15.91 -13.22
C VAL A 75 49.69 16.90 -12.70
N ALA A 76 50.78 16.39 -12.13
CA ALA A 76 51.93 17.16 -11.69
C ALA A 76 53.06 17.07 -12.72
N GLY A 77 53.54 18.21 -13.21
CA GLY A 77 54.72 18.31 -14.06
C GLY A 77 56.02 18.08 -13.31
N GLY A 78 56.00 18.23 -11.97
CA GLY A 78 57.10 17.91 -11.07
C GLY A 78 56.82 16.67 -10.19
N ILE A 79 57.36 16.69 -8.98
CA ILE A 79 57.18 15.64 -7.97
C ILE A 79 55.83 15.81 -7.28
N ALA A 80 55.11 14.71 -7.03
CA ALA A 80 53.99 14.68 -6.10
C ALA A 80 54.44 14.17 -4.73
N THR A 81 54.40 15.02 -3.71
CA THR A 81 54.76 14.69 -2.32
C THR A 81 53.49 14.46 -1.48
N LEU A 82 53.34 13.28 -0.91
CA LEU A 82 52.15 12.83 -0.17
C LEU A 82 52.52 12.55 1.30
N ARG A 83 52.11 13.43 2.22
CA ARG A 83 52.42 13.36 3.66
C ARG A 83 51.26 12.87 4.53
N GLY A 84 50.35 12.04 3.98
CA GLY A 84 49.23 11.49 4.74
C GLY A 84 47.91 12.26 4.64
N GLY A 85 47.60 12.86 3.48
CA GLY A 85 46.23 13.31 3.16
C GLY A 85 45.25 12.14 2.97
N LEU A 86 43.94 12.41 2.92
CA LEU A 86 42.89 11.42 2.66
C LEU A 86 42.37 11.54 1.22
N VAL A 87 42.21 10.41 0.52
CA VAL A 87 41.45 10.37 -0.74
C VAL A 87 39.98 10.10 -0.44
N ASP A 88 39.09 11.01 -0.84
CA ASP A 88 37.64 10.91 -0.67
C ASP A 88 36.97 10.67 -2.03
N VAL A 89 36.53 9.43 -2.28
CA VAL A 89 35.93 9.04 -3.56
C VAL A 89 34.43 9.31 -3.55
N GLN A 90 34.01 10.18 -4.46
CA GLN A 90 32.63 10.56 -4.73
C GLN A 90 32.17 9.86 -6.01
N ALA A 91 31.82 8.59 -5.90
CA ALA A 91 31.45 7.82 -7.07
C ALA A 91 30.05 8.20 -7.58
N GLN A 92 29.96 8.39 -8.90
CA GLN A 92 28.71 8.67 -9.60
C GLN A 92 27.86 7.42 -9.73
N ALA A 93 26.55 7.59 -9.94
CA ALA A 93 25.65 6.48 -10.23
C ALA A 93 26.08 5.75 -11.52
N GLY A 94 26.15 4.42 -11.48
CA GLY A 94 26.48 3.60 -12.64
C GLY A 94 26.79 2.15 -12.26
N THR A 95 26.98 1.31 -13.26
CA THR A 95 27.28 -0.13 -13.10
C THR A 95 28.78 -0.38 -13.04
N TYR A 96 29.40 -0.27 -11.87
CA TYR A 96 30.84 -0.49 -11.72
C TYR A 96 31.15 -1.99 -11.74
N ARG A 97 32.26 -2.34 -12.38
CA ARG A 97 32.75 -3.72 -12.38
C ARG A 97 33.30 -4.05 -10.99
N ALA A 98 33.24 -5.34 -10.63
CA ALA A 98 33.73 -5.87 -9.37
C ALA A 98 35.23 -5.58 -9.11
N ASN A 99 35.97 -5.16 -10.14
CA ASN A 99 37.29 -4.56 -10.03
C ASN A 99 37.41 -3.47 -11.11
N THR A 100 37.47 -2.20 -10.71
CA THR A 100 37.70 -1.07 -11.63
C THR A 100 38.90 -0.25 -11.14
N THR A 101 39.82 0.05 -12.04
CA THR A 101 41.05 0.80 -11.77
C THR A 101 40.98 2.19 -12.39
N TYR A 102 41.40 3.21 -11.64
CA TYR A 102 41.40 4.61 -12.04
C TYR A 102 42.75 5.24 -11.75
N THR A 103 43.34 5.97 -12.69
CA THR A 103 44.52 6.79 -12.42
C THR A 103 44.07 8.16 -11.94
N ILE A 104 44.30 8.44 -10.66
CA ILE A 104 43.83 9.67 -10.00
C ILE A 104 44.94 10.71 -9.87
N LEU A 105 46.21 10.30 -9.90
CA LEU A 105 47.34 11.21 -9.84
C LEU A 105 48.44 10.73 -10.77
N ASP A 106 49.03 11.66 -11.52
CA ASP A 106 50.29 11.45 -12.23
C ASP A 106 51.29 12.53 -11.85
N ALA A 107 52.56 12.15 -11.78
CA ALA A 107 53.66 13.03 -11.44
C ALA A 107 54.88 12.71 -12.29
N ALA A 108 55.22 13.58 -13.24
CA ALA A 108 56.35 13.37 -14.14
C ALA A 108 57.70 13.33 -13.41
N GLY A 109 57.81 13.97 -12.24
CA GLY A 109 58.98 13.88 -11.35
C GLY A 109 58.92 12.70 -10.37
N GLY A 110 57.86 11.90 -10.40
CA GLY A 110 57.63 10.77 -9.50
C GLY A 110 56.76 11.10 -8.27
N VAL A 111 56.26 10.04 -7.62
CA VAL A 111 55.45 10.11 -6.40
C VAL A 111 56.31 9.78 -5.18
N GLN A 112 56.30 10.66 -4.17
CA GLN A 112 57.02 10.47 -2.91
C GLN A 112 56.06 10.44 -1.73
N GLY A 113 56.11 9.37 -0.94
CA GLY A 113 55.21 9.17 0.20
C GLY A 113 53.88 8.52 -0.20
N ARG A 114 52.87 8.59 0.68
CA ARG A 114 51.56 7.98 0.48
C ARG A 114 50.44 8.83 1.09
N PHE A 115 49.22 8.68 0.56
CA PHE A 115 48.02 9.10 1.27
C PHE A 115 47.82 8.22 2.52
N ALA A 116 47.20 8.78 3.56
CA ALA A 116 46.93 8.07 4.82
C ALA A 116 45.83 7.00 4.65
N GLY A 117 44.94 7.17 3.68
CA GLY A 117 43.88 6.22 3.37
C GLY A 117 42.97 6.69 2.24
N VAL A 118 41.96 5.88 1.96
CA VAL A 118 40.91 6.17 0.98
C VAL A 118 39.54 5.79 1.54
N THR A 119 38.54 6.63 1.27
CA THR A 119 37.13 6.38 1.57
C THR A 119 36.31 6.44 0.30
N ALA A 120 35.17 5.74 0.26
CA ALA A 120 34.21 5.79 -0.85
C ALA A 120 32.78 5.72 -0.32
N ASN A 121 31.84 6.24 -1.08
CA ASN A 121 30.40 6.27 -0.76
C ASN A 121 29.64 4.97 -1.13
N PHE A 122 30.32 3.90 -1.55
CA PHE A 122 29.69 2.63 -1.92
C PHE A 122 29.32 1.76 -0.72
N ALA A 123 28.21 1.02 -0.80
CA ALA A 123 27.86 0.02 0.20
C ALA A 123 28.69 -1.26 0.06
N PHE A 124 29.03 -1.59 -1.18
CA PHE A 124 29.42 -2.94 -1.59
C PHE A 124 30.81 -2.99 -2.22
N LEU A 125 31.48 -1.85 -2.38
CA LEU A 125 32.84 -1.77 -2.92
C LEU A 125 33.81 -1.23 -1.85
N THR A 126 34.97 -1.88 -1.71
CA THR A 126 36.09 -1.42 -0.90
C THR A 126 37.09 -0.68 -1.80
N PRO A 127 37.40 0.60 -1.50
CA PRO A 127 38.45 1.32 -2.21
C PRO A 127 39.83 0.94 -1.67
N SER A 128 40.81 0.88 -2.56
CA SER A 128 42.23 0.75 -2.22
C SER A 128 43.10 1.56 -3.17
N LEU A 129 44.31 1.93 -2.73
CA LEU A 129 45.26 2.70 -3.53
C LEU A 129 46.51 1.87 -3.81
N THR A 130 46.95 1.86 -5.06
CA THR A 130 48.28 1.37 -5.46
C THR A 130 49.13 2.51 -5.97
N TYR A 131 50.44 2.40 -5.77
CA TYR A 131 51.41 3.44 -6.08
C TYR A 131 52.43 2.88 -7.06
N ALA A 132 52.50 3.48 -8.24
CA ALA A 132 53.59 3.32 -9.19
C ALA A 132 54.64 4.41 -8.94
N ASP A 133 55.76 4.36 -9.67
CA ASP A 133 56.84 5.34 -9.53
C ASP A 133 56.36 6.77 -9.85
N ASP A 134 55.44 6.92 -10.79
CA ASP A 134 54.95 8.19 -11.34
C ASP A 134 53.43 8.37 -11.23
N ALA A 135 52.69 7.43 -10.62
CA ALA A 135 51.24 7.50 -10.55
C ALA A 135 50.63 6.92 -9.27
N VAL A 136 49.43 7.40 -8.92
CA VAL A 136 48.56 6.79 -7.91
C VAL A 136 47.30 6.28 -8.59
N GLN A 137 47.01 5.00 -8.38
CA GLN A 137 45.82 4.34 -8.90
C GLN A 137 44.86 3.98 -7.77
N LEU A 138 43.57 4.25 -8.00
CA LEU A 138 42.45 3.82 -7.18
C LEU A 138 41.88 2.52 -7.74
N HIS A 139 41.69 1.52 -6.88
CA HIS A 139 40.97 0.29 -7.21
C HIS A 139 39.69 0.21 -6.37
N LEU A 140 38.56 -0.06 -7.03
CA LEU A 140 37.29 -0.35 -6.39
C LEU A 140 36.99 -1.84 -6.55
N THR A 141 36.91 -2.58 -5.43
CA THR A 141 36.72 -4.04 -5.43
C THR A 141 35.48 -4.45 -4.64
N ARG A 142 34.74 -5.48 -5.06
CA ARG A 142 33.57 -5.97 -4.29
C ARG A 142 33.99 -6.45 -2.90
N ASN A 143 33.29 -5.97 -1.86
CA ASN A 143 33.48 -6.39 -0.48
C ASN A 143 32.61 -7.63 -0.12
N ASP A 144 32.79 -8.19 1.07
CA ASP A 144 32.06 -9.39 1.53
C ASP A 144 30.68 -9.07 2.16
N LEU A 145 30.22 -7.80 2.16
CA LEU A 145 28.90 -7.45 2.70
C LEU A 145 27.80 -7.92 1.76
N GLY A 146 26.81 -8.65 2.28
CA GLY A 146 25.62 -9.05 1.51
C GLY A 146 24.70 -7.87 1.19
N PHE A 147 23.98 -7.92 0.07
CA PHE A 147 23.04 -6.86 -0.30
C PHE A 147 21.97 -6.58 0.75
N ASP A 148 21.58 -7.60 1.51
CA ASP A 148 20.56 -7.48 2.56
C ASP A 148 20.99 -6.59 3.73
N THR A 149 22.29 -6.37 3.95
CA THR A 149 22.80 -5.47 5.00
C THR A 149 22.48 -4.00 4.74
N ALA A 150 22.21 -3.63 3.49
CA ALA A 150 21.78 -2.27 3.15
C ALA A 150 20.25 -2.09 3.25
N GLY A 151 19.48 -3.19 3.34
CA GLY A 151 18.03 -3.15 3.52
C GLY A 151 17.62 -2.57 4.86
N ALA A 152 16.75 -1.54 4.85
CA ALA A 152 16.24 -0.90 6.07
C ALA A 152 14.88 -1.45 6.53
N THR A 153 14.19 -2.19 5.66
CA THR A 153 12.83 -2.72 5.87
C THR A 153 12.83 -4.23 5.68
N PHE A 154 11.80 -4.93 6.17
CA PHE A 154 11.64 -6.37 5.94
C PHE A 154 11.63 -6.70 4.44
N ASN A 155 10.89 -5.91 3.65
CA ASN A 155 10.84 -6.02 2.19
C ASN A 155 12.20 -5.74 1.55
N GLY A 156 12.93 -4.71 2.03
CA GLY A 156 14.24 -4.33 1.50
C GLY A 156 15.31 -5.39 1.76
N VAL A 157 15.34 -5.97 2.97
CA VAL A 157 16.20 -7.10 3.32
C VAL A 157 15.89 -8.30 2.43
N GLY A 158 14.59 -8.65 2.29
CA GLY A 158 14.16 -9.74 1.42
C GLY A 158 14.57 -9.55 -0.04
N ALA A 159 14.32 -8.38 -0.61
CA ALA A 159 14.71 -8.03 -1.98
C ALA A 159 16.23 -8.05 -2.16
N GLY A 160 17.00 -7.55 -1.18
CA GLY A 160 18.46 -7.63 -1.18
C GLY A 160 18.97 -9.07 -1.23
N ARG A 161 18.41 -9.98 -0.41
CA ARG A 161 18.78 -11.41 -0.45
C ARG A 161 18.47 -12.05 -1.80
N ARG A 162 17.29 -11.75 -2.38
CA ARG A 162 16.92 -12.24 -3.71
C ARG A 162 17.91 -11.74 -4.76
N ALA A 163 18.22 -10.44 -4.77
CA ALA A 163 19.15 -9.85 -5.72
C ALA A 163 20.56 -10.43 -5.58
N GLN A 164 21.05 -10.63 -4.35
CA GLN A 164 22.37 -11.22 -4.09
C GLN A 164 22.45 -12.66 -4.61
N SER A 165 21.37 -13.44 -4.46
CA SER A 165 21.35 -14.85 -4.85
C SER A 165 21.41 -15.09 -6.36
N LEU A 166 21.18 -14.06 -7.18
CA LEU A 166 21.29 -14.15 -8.63
C LEU A 166 22.74 -14.29 -9.11
N GLY A 167 23.70 -13.80 -8.31
CA GLY A 167 25.13 -13.87 -8.62
C GLY A 167 25.59 -12.96 -9.76
N ALA A 168 26.92 -12.87 -9.91
CA ALA A 168 27.56 -12.04 -10.92
C ALA A 168 27.19 -12.48 -12.35
N GLY A 169 27.00 -11.51 -13.24
CA GLY A 169 26.56 -11.73 -14.62
C GLY A 169 25.03 -11.67 -14.80
N ASN A 170 24.26 -11.63 -13.70
CA ASN A 170 22.85 -11.27 -13.76
C ASN A 170 22.71 -9.74 -13.69
N ALA A 171 21.94 -9.15 -14.61
CA ALA A 171 21.81 -7.70 -14.71
C ALA A 171 21.21 -7.02 -13.46
N VAL A 172 20.37 -7.69 -12.67
CA VAL A 172 19.90 -7.15 -11.37
C VAL A 172 21.03 -7.13 -10.35
N TYR A 173 21.78 -8.23 -10.23
CA TYR A 173 22.91 -8.32 -9.31
C TYR A 173 23.98 -7.28 -9.67
N ASP A 174 24.36 -7.22 -10.94
CA ASP A 174 25.41 -6.34 -11.44
C ASP A 174 25.00 -4.86 -11.30
N ALA A 175 23.71 -4.53 -11.41
CA ALA A 175 23.22 -3.17 -11.19
C ALA A 175 23.17 -2.75 -9.71
N VAL A 176 23.00 -3.69 -8.77
CA VAL A 176 22.98 -3.40 -7.32
C VAL A 176 24.39 -3.34 -6.72
N GLY A 177 25.29 -4.21 -7.18
CA GLY A 177 26.67 -4.33 -6.70
C GLY A 177 27.45 -3.02 -6.55
N PRO A 178 27.25 -2.00 -7.39
CA PRO A 178 27.97 -0.75 -7.31
C PRO A 178 27.14 0.41 -6.73
N LEU A 179 26.06 0.14 -5.99
CA LEU A 179 25.27 1.20 -5.40
C LEU A 179 25.84 1.67 -4.06
N SER A 180 25.64 2.94 -3.74
CA SER A 180 25.75 3.44 -2.36
C SER A 180 24.65 2.84 -1.48
N THR A 181 24.79 2.90 -0.16
CA THR A 181 23.78 2.34 0.76
C THR A 181 22.39 2.96 0.55
N ALA A 182 22.33 4.26 0.28
CA ALA A 182 21.06 4.96 0.02
C ALA A 182 20.44 4.52 -1.31
N GLN A 183 21.24 4.39 -2.36
CA GLN A 183 20.77 3.91 -3.67
C GLN A 183 20.36 2.43 -3.62
N ALA A 184 21.08 1.60 -2.88
CA ALA A 184 20.74 0.19 -2.67
C ALA A 184 19.37 0.05 -1.99
N ARG A 185 19.07 0.87 -0.96
CA ARG A 185 17.73 0.91 -0.34
C ARG A 185 16.64 1.23 -1.36
N GLN A 186 16.85 2.23 -2.21
CA GLN A 186 15.91 2.57 -3.28
C GLN A 186 15.75 1.42 -4.28
N ALA A 187 16.84 0.74 -4.63
CA ALA A 187 16.80 -0.42 -5.52
C ALA A 187 15.98 -1.58 -4.91
N PHE A 188 16.17 -1.88 -3.63
CA PHE A 188 15.42 -2.95 -2.95
C PHE A 188 13.94 -2.62 -2.78
N ASP A 189 13.61 -1.35 -2.55
CA ASP A 189 12.24 -0.86 -2.59
C ASP A 189 11.60 -1.10 -3.97
N ALA A 190 12.30 -0.78 -5.07
CA ALA A 190 11.80 -1.02 -6.43
C ALA A 190 11.70 -2.51 -6.79
N LEU A 191 12.59 -3.36 -6.25
CA LEU A 191 12.64 -4.80 -6.47
C LEU A 191 11.74 -5.61 -5.49
N SER A 192 11.00 -4.94 -4.60
CA SER A 192 10.31 -5.62 -3.50
C SER A 192 9.16 -6.51 -3.96
N GLY A 193 8.43 -6.09 -5.00
CA GLY A 193 7.21 -6.75 -5.49
C GLY A 193 6.01 -6.61 -4.54
N GLU A 194 6.02 -5.64 -3.64
CA GLU A 194 5.01 -5.54 -2.56
C GLU A 194 3.57 -5.24 -3.02
N VAL A 195 3.38 -4.83 -4.28
CA VAL A 195 2.04 -4.67 -4.88
C VAL A 195 1.24 -5.98 -4.86
N HIS A 196 1.89 -7.14 -5.02
CA HIS A 196 1.21 -8.44 -5.04
C HIS A 196 0.62 -8.82 -3.68
N ALA A 197 1.33 -8.48 -2.60
CA ALA A 197 0.82 -8.65 -1.24
C ALA A 197 -0.24 -7.57 -0.92
N SER A 198 -0.03 -6.33 -1.35
CA SER A 198 -1.00 -5.23 -1.15
C SER A 198 -2.32 -5.43 -1.91
N ALA A 199 -2.34 -6.19 -3.01
CA ALA A 199 -3.56 -6.59 -3.69
C ALA A 199 -4.49 -7.43 -2.80
N VAL A 200 -3.93 -8.25 -1.90
CA VAL A 200 -4.72 -9.01 -0.92
C VAL A 200 -5.40 -8.08 0.08
N THR A 201 -4.73 -7.01 0.53
CA THR A 201 -5.35 -5.98 1.37
C THR A 201 -6.54 -5.35 0.67
N ALA A 202 -6.42 -5.06 -0.62
CA ALA A 202 -7.51 -4.50 -1.40
C ALA A 202 -8.70 -5.46 -1.53
N LEU A 203 -8.45 -6.76 -1.74
CA LEU A 203 -9.49 -7.80 -1.77
C LEU A 203 -10.22 -7.92 -0.43
N VAL A 204 -9.52 -7.83 0.70
CA VAL A 204 -10.13 -7.85 2.04
C VAL A 204 -11.06 -6.65 2.25
N GLU A 205 -10.62 -5.44 1.87
CA GLU A 205 -11.42 -4.21 2.03
C GLU A 205 -12.63 -4.20 1.07
N ALA A 206 -12.44 -4.62 -0.20
CA ALA A 206 -13.52 -4.74 -1.17
C ALA A 206 -14.57 -5.77 -0.74
N GLY A 207 -14.14 -6.90 -0.17
CA GLY A 207 -15.04 -7.90 0.42
C GLY A 207 -15.89 -7.33 1.57
N GLY A 208 -15.36 -6.34 2.29
CA GLY A 208 -16.12 -5.58 3.29
C GLY A 208 -17.31 -4.81 2.70
N LEU A 209 -17.14 -4.17 1.55
CA LEU A 209 -18.22 -3.44 0.87
C LEU A 209 -19.34 -4.37 0.40
N VAL A 210 -18.98 -5.52 -0.16
CA VAL A 210 -19.94 -6.55 -0.60
C VAL A 210 -20.70 -7.12 0.60
N ARG A 211 -20.00 -7.42 1.70
CA ARG A 211 -20.64 -7.89 2.94
C ARG A 211 -21.68 -6.89 3.44
N GLU A 212 -21.31 -5.61 3.53
CA GLU A 212 -22.24 -4.59 4.01
C GLU A 212 -23.45 -4.48 3.08
N ALA A 213 -23.30 -4.56 1.75
CA ALA A 213 -24.45 -4.56 0.84
C ALA A 213 -25.46 -5.69 1.12
N ILE A 214 -24.98 -6.88 1.47
CA ILE A 214 -25.84 -8.02 1.81
C ILE A 214 -26.47 -7.84 3.21
N LEU A 215 -25.70 -7.36 4.20
CA LEU A 215 -26.22 -7.06 5.54
C LEU A 215 -27.27 -5.94 5.50
N ASP A 216 -27.01 -4.90 4.74
CA ASP A 216 -27.91 -3.77 4.45
C ASP A 216 -29.25 -4.26 3.89
N ARG A 217 -29.22 -5.17 2.92
CA ARG A 217 -30.44 -5.82 2.44
C ARG A 217 -31.20 -6.52 3.56
N MET A 218 -30.54 -7.32 4.40
CA MET A 218 -31.19 -8.06 5.50
C MET A 218 -31.70 -7.14 6.62
N ARG A 219 -31.05 -5.99 6.86
CA ARG A 219 -31.50 -5.00 7.86
C ARG A 219 -32.76 -4.26 7.40
N TRP A 220 -32.90 -4.03 6.09
CA TRP A 220 -33.92 -3.13 5.54
C TRP A 220 -34.97 -3.85 4.69
N ALA A 221 -34.90 -5.19 4.61
CA ALA A 221 -35.93 -5.99 3.95
C ALA A 221 -37.30 -5.87 4.60
N ASP A 222 -37.35 -5.46 5.87
CA ASP A 222 -38.58 -5.27 6.65
C ASP A 222 -39.05 -3.80 6.68
N GLY A 223 -38.39 -2.93 5.91
CA GLY A 223 -38.76 -1.53 5.70
C GLY A 223 -40.06 -1.38 4.91
N ALA A 224 -41.17 -1.63 5.60
CA ALA A 224 -42.57 -1.24 5.41
C ALA A 224 -43.52 -2.28 6.05
N GLY A 225 -43.20 -2.83 7.24
CA GLY A 225 -44.29 -3.27 8.11
C GLY A 225 -45.13 -2.05 8.48
N LEU A 226 -46.46 -1.96 8.32
CA LEU A 226 -47.50 -2.98 8.16
C LEU A 226 -47.41 -4.16 9.13
N THR A 227 -46.48 -4.13 10.09
CA THR A 227 -46.65 -4.83 11.35
C THR A 227 -47.67 -4.02 12.13
N CYS A 228 -48.95 -4.36 11.98
CA CYS A 228 -49.91 -4.07 13.04
C CYS A 228 -49.40 -4.83 14.27
N THR A 229 -48.69 -4.15 15.17
CA THR A 229 -48.58 -4.62 16.54
C THR A 229 -50.02 -4.71 17.05
N PRO A 230 -50.51 -5.88 17.47
CA PRO A 230 -51.77 -5.92 18.18
C PRO A 230 -51.57 -5.06 19.43
N ALA A 231 -52.34 -3.97 19.55
CA ALA A 231 -52.49 -3.30 20.82
C ALA A 231 -53.15 -4.30 21.78
N GLY A 232 -52.36 -5.08 22.51
CA GLY A 232 -52.93 -6.18 23.28
C GLY A 232 -51.95 -7.21 23.83
N SER A 233 -50.85 -6.78 24.46
CA SER A 233 -50.20 -7.61 25.49
C SER A 233 -49.97 -6.75 26.72
N GLY A 234 -51.09 -6.34 27.32
CA GLY A 234 -51.10 -5.80 28.68
C GLY A 234 -50.70 -6.89 29.67
N LEU A 235 -49.82 -6.51 30.58
CA LEU A 235 -49.53 -7.20 31.84
C LEU A 235 -50.85 -7.49 32.59
N PRO A 236 -50.93 -8.56 33.40
CA PRO A 236 -52.13 -8.81 34.20
C PRO A 236 -52.36 -7.67 35.18
N ALA A 237 -53.63 -7.26 35.25
CA ALA A 237 -54.14 -6.14 36.01
C ALA A 237 -53.93 -6.29 37.52
N GLU A 238 -53.48 -5.22 38.18
CA GLU A 238 -53.87 -4.93 39.55
C GLU A 238 -54.14 -3.41 39.74
N ARG A 239 -55.44 -3.08 39.79
CA ARG A 239 -56.12 -1.99 40.53
C ARG A 239 -55.59 -0.54 40.40
N ALA A 240 -56.31 0.28 39.61
CA ALA A 240 -56.65 1.67 39.95
C ALA A 240 -57.90 2.15 39.15
N PRO A 241 -58.77 3.02 39.71
CA PRO A 241 -60.08 3.33 39.13
C PRO A 241 -60.07 4.51 38.15
N VAL A 242 -60.78 4.30 37.04
CA VAL A 242 -61.61 5.23 36.24
C VAL A 242 -61.19 6.71 36.13
N ALA A 243 -60.73 7.09 34.94
CA ALA A 243 -61.08 8.37 34.31
C ALA A 243 -61.39 8.13 32.83
N ARG A 244 -62.65 8.33 32.44
CA ARG A 244 -63.10 8.27 31.05
C ARG A 244 -62.60 9.51 30.31
N VAL A 245 -61.74 9.34 29.32
CA VAL A 245 -61.50 10.33 28.26
C VAL A 245 -62.26 9.82 27.02
N PRO A 246 -63.09 10.64 26.35
CA PRO A 246 -63.83 10.21 25.17
C PRO A 246 -62.87 9.99 24.00
N LEU A 247 -62.82 8.76 23.47
CA LEU A 247 -62.16 8.44 22.21
C LEU A 247 -62.97 9.04 21.06
N ASN A 248 -62.39 9.98 20.33
CA ASN A 248 -62.68 10.20 18.93
C ASN A 248 -61.34 10.33 18.18
N SER A 249 -61.24 9.62 17.05
CA SER A 249 -60.12 9.52 16.08
C SER A 249 -58.85 8.76 16.50
N VAL A 250 -58.97 7.43 16.64
CA VAL A 250 -57.90 6.50 16.24
C VAL A 250 -58.44 5.72 15.03
N PRO A 251 -57.73 5.62 13.90
CA PRO A 251 -58.19 4.77 12.80
C PRO A 251 -58.13 3.31 13.25
N GLU A 252 -59.29 2.69 13.46
CA GLU A 252 -59.41 1.25 13.68
C GLU A 252 -58.96 0.52 12.40
N CYS A 253 -57.99 -0.40 12.53
CA CYS A 253 -57.78 -1.42 11.50
C CYS A 253 -59.02 -2.32 11.51
N GLY A 254 -59.85 -2.22 10.46
CA GLY A 254 -61.09 -2.97 10.32
C GLY A 254 -60.87 -4.47 10.47
N THR A 255 -61.57 -5.06 11.43
CA THR A 255 -61.75 -6.50 11.59
C THR A 255 -62.68 -7.01 10.50
N GLY A 256 -62.12 -7.36 9.34
CA GLY A 256 -62.95 -7.70 8.19
C GLY A 256 -62.27 -8.51 7.09
N LEU A 257 -61.51 -9.56 7.40
CA LEU A 257 -61.20 -10.64 6.45
C LEU A 257 -61.17 -11.98 7.20
N GLY A 258 -61.97 -12.95 6.75
CA GLY A 258 -62.06 -14.30 7.31
C GLY A 258 -60.80 -15.15 7.10
N PRO A 259 -60.74 -16.36 7.67
CA PRO A 259 -59.58 -17.24 7.61
C PRO A 259 -59.45 -17.84 6.20
N GLY A 260 -58.86 -17.08 5.30
CA GLY A 260 -58.47 -17.47 3.95
C GLY A 260 -57.05 -17.01 3.70
N SER A 261 -56.11 -17.89 4.01
CA SER A 261 -54.70 -17.90 3.61
C SER A 261 -54.30 -16.87 2.53
N LEU A 262 -53.58 -15.82 2.95
CA LEU A 262 -52.47 -15.33 2.15
C LEU A 262 -51.22 -16.01 2.71
N ASP A 263 -50.82 -17.14 2.12
CA ASP A 263 -49.43 -17.61 2.21
C ASP A 263 -48.57 -16.57 1.48
N GLN A 264 -48.25 -15.47 2.16
CA GLN A 264 -47.53 -14.34 1.60
C GLN A 264 -46.03 -14.63 1.66
N ARG A 265 -45.57 -15.57 0.83
CA ARG A 265 -44.15 -15.67 0.46
C ARG A 265 -43.81 -14.46 -0.41
N VAL A 266 -43.63 -13.31 0.22
CA VAL A 266 -43.24 -12.06 -0.46
C VAL A 266 -41.84 -12.27 -1.04
N VAL A 267 -41.74 -12.14 -2.37
CA VAL A 267 -40.46 -12.17 -3.07
C VAL A 267 -39.93 -10.75 -3.13
N GLY A 268 -38.74 -10.54 -2.60
CA GLY A 268 -38.02 -9.28 -2.71
C GLY A 268 -36.91 -9.38 -3.75
N LEU A 269 -36.90 -8.49 -4.74
CA LEU A 269 -35.76 -8.28 -5.62
C LEU A 269 -35.05 -6.98 -5.22
N TRP A 270 -33.73 -6.98 -5.29
CA TRP A 270 -32.95 -5.81 -4.92
C TRP A 270 -31.67 -5.68 -5.73
N GLY A 271 -31.18 -4.45 -5.79
CA GLY A 271 -29.87 -4.13 -6.36
C GLY A 271 -29.22 -2.99 -5.60
N GLN A 272 -27.89 -3.05 -5.47
CA GLN A 272 -27.08 -2.00 -4.86
C GLN A 272 -25.81 -1.75 -5.67
N GLY A 273 -25.64 -0.52 -6.15
CA GLY A 273 -24.39 -0.02 -6.68
C GLY A 273 -23.60 0.73 -5.60
N PHE A 274 -22.28 0.61 -5.61
CA PHE A 274 -21.43 1.34 -4.67
C PHE A 274 -20.09 1.72 -5.29
N GLY A 275 -19.51 2.79 -4.76
CA GLY A 275 -18.15 3.24 -5.07
C GLY A 275 -17.44 3.68 -3.80
N SER A 276 -16.14 3.39 -3.70
CA SER A 276 -15.30 3.73 -2.55
C SER A 276 -13.92 4.18 -2.98
N PHE A 277 -13.39 5.20 -2.31
CA PHE A 277 -12.00 5.64 -2.41
C PHE A 277 -11.32 5.39 -1.06
N GLY A 278 -10.18 4.71 -1.12
CA GLY A 278 -9.47 4.19 0.03
C GLY A 278 -7.99 4.50 -0.01
N ARG A 279 -7.40 4.73 1.17
CA ARG A 279 -5.95 4.89 1.32
C ARG A 279 -5.48 4.17 2.57
N THR A 280 -4.47 3.33 2.43
CA THR A 280 -3.70 2.76 3.54
C THR A 280 -2.32 3.41 3.55
N ALA A 281 -1.98 4.09 4.64
CA ALA A 281 -0.67 4.69 4.83
C ALA A 281 0.44 3.63 4.96
N SER A 282 1.68 4.05 4.69
CA SER A 282 2.86 3.21 4.89
C SER A 282 3.02 2.81 6.36
N ASP A 283 3.45 1.58 6.61
CA ASP A 283 3.83 1.08 7.94
C ASP A 283 5.34 1.19 8.20
N GLY A 284 6.07 1.91 7.34
CA GLY A 284 7.52 2.00 7.33
C GLY A 284 8.21 0.83 6.61
N ASN A 285 7.49 -0.24 6.26
CA ASN A 285 7.99 -1.36 5.47
C ASN A 285 7.44 -1.34 4.03
N ALA A 286 6.11 -1.38 3.90
CA ALA A 286 5.41 -1.27 2.64
C ALA A 286 5.00 0.20 2.40
N ALA A 287 5.02 0.63 1.14
CA ALA A 287 4.58 1.94 0.73
C ALA A 287 3.06 2.10 0.91
N ALA A 288 2.60 3.35 0.89
CA ALA A 288 1.17 3.65 0.94
C ALA A 288 0.44 3.07 -0.28
N LEU A 289 -0.74 2.50 -0.04
CA LEU A 289 -1.62 1.92 -1.05
C LEU A 289 -2.85 2.80 -1.24
N GLY A 290 -3.09 3.24 -2.47
CA GLY A 290 -4.36 3.83 -2.90
C GLY A 290 -5.28 2.78 -3.52
N ARG A 291 -6.59 2.88 -3.26
CA ARG A 291 -7.62 2.00 -3.80
C ARG A 291 -8.81 2.81 -4.28
N ASN A 292 -9.32 2.49 -5.47
CA ASN A 292 -10.61 2.97 -5.95
C ASN A 292 -11.45 1.75 -6.33
N THR A 293 -12.56 1.53 -5.64
CA THR A 293 -13.43 0.36 -5.86
C THR A 293 -14.78 0.81 -6.37
N ALA A 294 -15.29 0.14 -7.39
CA ALA A 294 -16.68 0.24 -7.82
C ALA A 294 -17.29 -1.16 -7.86
N GLY A 295 -18.59 -1.26 -7.57
CA GLY A 295 -19.26 -2.56 -7.58
C GLY A 295 -20.76 -2.48 -7.71
N LEU A 296 -21.33 -3.62 -8.11
CA LEU A 296 -22.77 -3.84 -8.22
C LEU A 296 -23.10 -5.20 -7.60
N VAL A 297 -24.13 -5.23 -6.76
CA VAL A 297 -24.73 -6.46 -6.24
C VAL A 297 -26.19 -6.48 -6.65
N VAL A 298 -26.67 -7.62 -7.11
CA VAL A 298 -28.09 -7.88 -7.36
C VAL A 298 -28.50 -9.17 -6.66
N GLY A 299 -29.71 -9.21 -6.13
CA GLY A 299 -30.15 -10.39 -5.41
C GLY A 299 -31.65 -10.48 -5.26
N GLY A 300 -32.07 -11.60 -4.68
CA GLY A 300 -33.44 -11.86 -4.35
C GLY A 300 -33.56 -12.68 -3.08
N ASP A 301 -34.62 -12.46 -2.33
CA ASP A 301 -34.94 -13.21 -1.13
C ASP A 301 -36.44 -13.45 -0.99
N VAL A 302 -36.76 -14.49 -0.24
CA VAL A 302 -38.13 -14.91 0.05
C VAL A 302 -38.33 -14.98 1.56
N ALA A 303 -39.48 -14.52 2.02
CA ALA A 303 -39.96 -14.83 3.36
C ALA A 303 -40.40 -16.30 3.40
N ALA A 304 -39.61 -17.16 4.05
CA ALA A 304 -39.93 -18.57 4.24
C ALA A 304 -40.92 -18.78 5.39
N SER A 305 -40.93 -17.85 6.35
CA SER A 305 -41.92 -17.72 7.42
C SER A 305 -41.93 -16.27 7.91
N ASP A 306 -42.78 -15.96 8.89
CA ASP A 306 -42.80 -14.65 9.56
C ASP A 306 -41.48 -14.32 10.29
N MET A 307 -40.64 -15.33 10.57
CA MET A 307 -39.37 -15.17 11.27
C MET A 307 -38.15 -15.30 10.35
N ILE A 308 -38.27 -16.03 9.23
CA ILE A 308 -37.10 -16.44 8.44
C ILE A 308 -37.21 -15.89 7.02
N ARG A 309 -36.17 -15.16 6.61
CA ARG A 309 -35.93 -14.73 5.22
C ARG A 309 -34.67 -15.39 4.71
N VAL A 310 -34.72 -15.96 3.51
CA VAL A 310 -33.55 -16.58 2.85
C VAL A 310 -33.38 -15.96 1.47
N GLY A 311 -32.15 -15.68 1.09
CA GLY A 311 -31.84 -15.10 -0.21
C GLY A 311 -30.51 -15.51 -0.79
N ALA A 312 -30.33 -15.12 -2.03
CA ALA A 312 -29.09 -15.24 -2.76
C ALA A 312 -28.81 -13.92 -3.49
N ALA A 313 -27.53 -13.62 -3.67
CA ALA A 313 -27.09 -12.49 -4.48
C ALA A 313 -25.89 -12.87 -5.33
N ALA A 314 -25.67 -12.10 -6.38
CA ALA A 314 -24.47 -12.16 -7.19
C ALA A 314 -24.04 -10.75 -7.54
N GLY A 315 -22.77 -10.58 -7.87
CA GLY A 315 -22.27 -9.27 -8.19
C GLY A 315 -20.85 -9.28 -8.70
N TYR A 316 -20.35 -8.07 -8.88
CA TYR A 316 -19.03 -7.83 -9.42
C TYR A 316 -18.42 -6.58 -8.80
N THR A 317 -17.11 -6.62 -8.56
CA THR A 317 -16.30 -5.46 -8.15
C THR A 317 -15.10 -5.26 -9.07
N ASP A 318 -14.76 -4.00 -9.31
CA ASP A 318 -13.53 -3.56 -9.97
C ASP A 318 -12.78 -2.64 -9.02
N THR A 319 -11.52 -2.97 -8.71
CA THR A 319 -10.69 -2.26 -7.75
C THR A 319 -9.35 -1.88 -8.37
N ALA A 320 -9.20 -0.60 -8.70
CA ALA A 320 -7.92 -0.05 -9.13
C ALA A 320 -6.99 0.18 -7.94
N LEU A 321 -5.72 -0.20 -8.10
CA LEU A 321 -4.65 -0.13 -7.11
C LEU A 321 -3.53 0.81 -7.58
N ASP A 322 -3.02 1.61 -6.67
CA ASP A 322 -1.88 2.48 -6.93
C ASP A 322 -0.89 2.52 -5.75
N VAL A 323 0.40 2.38 -6.03
CA VAL A 323 1.50 2.41 -5.06
C VAL A 323 2.60 3.35 -5.59
N PRO A 324 2.44 4.69 -5.45
CA PRO A 324 3.30 5.67 -6.13
C PRO A 324 4.79 5.53 -5.82
N LEU A 325 5.16 5.31 -4.56
CA LEU A 325 6.56 5.18 -4.13
C LEU A 325 7.23 3.87 -4.59
N ARG A 326 6.48 2.98 -5.25
CA ARG A 326 6.97 1.75 -5.88
C ARG A 326 6.75 1.75 -7.40
N LEU A 327 6.25 2.86 -7.96
CA LEU A 327 5.87 2.97 -9.37
C LEU A 327 5.07 1.74 -9.85
N SER A 328 4.15 1.29 -9.00
CA SER A 328 3.39 0.07 -9.21
C SER A 328 1.90 0.38 -9.21
N ARG A 329 1.16 -0.26 -10.11
CA ARG A 329 -0.28 -0.12 -10.28
C ARG A 329 -0.91 -1.47 -10.57
N GLY A 330 -2.21 -1.59 -10.36
CA GLY A 330 -2.93 -2.81 -10.69
C GLY A 330 -4.43 -2.62 -10.77
N ASN A 331 -5.11 -3.66 -11.22
CA ASN A 331 -6.55 -3.76 -11.17
C ASN A 331 -6.95 -5.14 -10.66
N VAL A 332 -7.98 -5.19 -9.82
CA VAL A 332 -8.52 -6.44 -9.30
C VAL A 332 -10.00 -6.49 -9.63
N GLN A 333 -10.38 -7.50 -10.38
CA GLN A 333 -11.75 -7.77 -10.79
C GLN A 333 -12.26 -8.97 -10.01
N THR A 334 -13.47 -8.93 -9.47
CA THR A 334 -14.01 -10.06 -8.69
C THR A 334 -15.47 -10.27 -9.00
N GLY A 335 -15.80 -11.43 -9.56
CA GLY A 335 -17.17 -11.92 -9.69
C GLY A 335 -17.50 -12.83 -8.52
N PHE A 336 -18.66 -12.64 -7.89
CA PHE A 336 -19.03 -13.41 -6.70
C PHE A 336 -20.51 -13.80 -6.67
N GLY A 337 -20.79 -14.86 -5.90
CA GLY A 337 -22.13 -15.26 -5.48
C GLY A 337 -22.21 -15.35 -3.97
N SER A 338 -23.39 -15.13 -3.41
CA SER A 338 -23.66 -15.23 -1.99
C SER A 338 -25.01 -15.87 -1.69
N VAL A 339 -25.09 -16.44 -0.49
CA VAL A 339 -26.33 -16.88 0.14
C VAL A 339 -26.41 -16.28 1.52
N TYR A 340 -27.61 -15.91 1.94
CA TYR A 340 -27.83 -15.24 3.21
C TYR A 340 -29.18 -15.59 3.82
N ALA A 341 -29.27 -15.43 5.14
CA ALA A 341 -30.50 -15.61 5.88
C ALA A 341 -30.62 -14.59 7.02
N GLY A 342 -31.82 -14.03 7.18
CA GLY A 342 -32.23 -13.20 8.31
C GLY A 342 -33.26 -13.95 9.16
N ILE A 343 -33.10 -13.90 10.47
CA ILE A 343 -33.96 -14.59 11.44
C ILE A 343 -34.38 -13.60 12.54
N GLY A 344 -35.65 -13.24 12.57
CA GLY A 344 -36.25 -12.41 13.62
C GLY A 344 -36.72 -13.25 14.80
N LEU A 345 -36.22 -12.95 16.00
CA LEU A 345 -36.50 -13.63 17.27
C LEU A 345 -36.97 -12.61 18.32
N GLY A 346 -38.19 -12.12 18.16
CA GLY A 346 -38.74 -11.07 19.02
C GLY A 346 -38.01 -9.74 18.80
N ALA A 347 -37.32 -9.24 19.83
CA ALA A 347 -36.48 -8.04 19.73
C ALA A 347 -35.08 -8.31 19.14
N PHE A 348 -34.69 -9.56 18.94
CA PHE A 348 -33.39 -9.91 18.37
C PHE A 348 -33.49 -10.21 16.88
N ASP A 349 -32.53 -9.71 16.10
CA ASP A 349 -32.37 -10.03 14.70
C ASP A 349 -31.02 -10.72 14.48
N LEU A 350 -31.05 -11.94 13.96
CA LEU A 350 -29.85 -12.69 13.55
C LEU A 350 -29.72 -12.65 12.04
N ARG A 351 -28.57 -12.20 11.55
CA ARG A 351 -28.25 -12.08 10.12
C ARG A 351 -27.00 -12.89 9.84
N ILE A 352 -27.06 -13.84 8.92
CA ILE A 352 -25.93 -14.70 8.56
C ILE A 352 -25.79 -14.78 7.05
N GLY A 353 -24.57 -15.00 6.58
CA GLY A 353 -24.33 -15.20 5.16
C GLY A 353 -22.96 -15.74 4.83
N GLY A 354 -22.85 -16.23 3.61
CA GLY A 354 -21.61 -16.70 3.01
C GLY A 354 -21.51 -16.22 1.56
N LEU A 355 -20.30 -15.92 1.12
CA LEU A 355 -20.02 -15.57 -0.27
C LEU A 355 -18.74 -16.27 -0.74
N TYR A 356 -18.71 -16.57 -2.03
CA TYR A 356 -17.55 -17.05 -2.75
C TYR A 356 -17.41 -16.28 -4.05
N GLY A 357 -16.20 -15.83 -4.35
CA GLY A 357 -15.87 -15.13 -5.57
C GLY A 357 -14.55 -15.60 -6.15
N VAL A 358 -14.44 -15.45 -7.47
CA VAL A 358 -13.21 -15.62 -8.22
C VAL A 358 -12.72 -14.24 -8.62
N SER A 359 -11.40 -14.04 -8.52
CA SER A 359 -10.78 -12.76 -8.76
C SER A 359 -9.68 -12.85 -9.82
N ASP A 360 -9.64 -11.91 -10.74
CA ASP A 360 -8.52 -11.71 -11.67
C ASP A 360 -7.75 -10.47 -11.25
N THR A 361 -6.44 -10.61 -11.06
CA THR A 361 -5.54 -9.53 -10.66
C THR A 361 -4.54 -9.26 -11.77
N GLU A 362 -4.53 -8.03 -12.27
CA GLU A 362 -3.50 -7.51 -13.18
C GLU A 362 -2.62 -6.50 -12.45
N THR A 363 -1.31 -6.58 -12.63
CA THR A 363 -0.34 -5.66 -12.01
C THR A 363 0.72 -5.24 -13.01
N ARG A 364 1.21 -4.01 -12.86
CA ARG A 364 2.36 -3.46 -13.59
C ARG A 364 3.29 -2.78 -12.61
N ARG A 365 4.59 -3.05 -12.72
CA ARG A 365 5.64 -2.40 -11.92
C ARG A 365 6.72 -1.83 -12.83
N ASP A 366 6.99 -0.54 -12.67
CA ASP A 366 8.12 0.14 -13.29
C ASP A 366 9.30 0.08 -12.31
N VAL A 367 10.22 -0.86 -12.53
CA VAL A 367 11.37 -1.08 -11.65
C VAL A 367 12.50 -0.14 -12.10
N ALA A 368 12.73 0.93 -11.34
CA ALA A 368 13.75 1.92 -11.70
C ALA A 368 14.61 2.34 -10.50
N PHE A 369 15.92 2.27 -10.68
CA PHE A 369 16.92 2.79 -9.76
C PHE A 369 18.19 3.18 -10.54
N ALA A 370 19.21 3.67 -9.84
CA ALA A 370 20.46 4.11 -10.47
C ALA A 370 21.05 3.04 -11.41
N GLY A 371 21.15 3.36 -12.71
CA GLY A 371 21.71 2.46 -13.72
C GLY A 371 20.82 1.29 -14.17
N PHE A 372 19.57 1.19 -13.69
CA PHE A 372 18.68 0.08 -14.01
C PHE A 372 17.24 0.55 -14.26
N ARG A 373 16.63 0.04 -15.32
CA ARG A 373 15.21 0.19 -15.61
C ARG A 373 14.65 -1.10 -16.19
N ASP A 374 13.46 -1.45 -15.75
CA ASP A 374 12.68 -2.58 -16.26
C ASP A 374 11.18 -2.29 -16.10
N ASN A 375 10.35 -2.97 -16.88
CA ASN A 375 8.89 -2.94 -16.75
C ASN A 375 8.40 -4.38 -16.67
N THR A 376 7.60 -4.65 -15.65
CA THR A 376 7.08 -5.99 -15.37
C THR A 376 5.56 -5.97 -15.31
N HIS A 377 4.94 -7.04 -15.77
CA HIS A 377 3.49 -7.22 -15.79
C HIS A 377 3.12 -8.63 -15.34
N ALA A 378 2.14 -8.78 -14.45
CA ALA A 378 1.57 -10.08 -14.13
C ALA A 378 0.04 -10.03 -14.22
N ALA A 379 -0.54 -11.15 -14.67
CA ALA A 379 -1.95 -11.45 -14.58
C ALA A 379 -2.10 -12.81 -13.87
N TYR A 380 -2.94 -12.88 -12.86
CA TYR A 380 -3.17 -14.11 -12.10
C TYR A 380 -4.54 -14.14 -11.44
N GLY A 381 -5.02 -15.37 -11.25
CA GLY A 381 -6.28 -15.66 -10.59
C GLY A 381 -6.19 -15.64 -9.07
N GLY A 382 -7.33 -15.87 -8.46
CA GLY A 382 -7.49 -15.97 -7.02
C GLY A 382 -8.95 -16.21 -6.65
N SER A 383 -9.20 -16.30 -5.35
CA SER A 383 -10.54 -16.45 -4.82
C SER A 383 -10.72 -15.68 -3.52
N VAL A 384 -11.96 -15.29 -3.27
CA VAL A 384 -12.38 -14.68 -2.00
C VAL A 384 -13.53 -15.52 -1.46
N ALA A 385 -13.33 -16.10 -0.28
CA ALA A 385 -14.37 -16.79 0.46
C ALA A 385 -14.62 -16.05 1.77
N GLN A 386 -15.87 -15.81 2.11
CA GLN A 386 -16.19 -15.15 3.37
C GLN A 386 -17.44 -15.73 4.00
N ALA A 387 -17.40 -15.92 5.32
CA ALA A 387 -18.55 -16.20 6.16
C ALA A 387 -18.73 -15.05 7.16
N PHE A 388 -19.96 -14.65 7.43
CA PHE A 388 -20.26 -13.55 8.33
C PHE A 388 -21.58 -13.75 9.08
N GLY A 389 -21.67 -13.11 10.24
CA GLY A 389 -22.85 -13.14 11.09
C GLY A 389 -22.96 -11.87 11.93
N GLU A 390 -24.19 -11.49 12.25
CA GLU A 390 -24.51 -10.32 13.05
C GLU A 390 -25.76 -10.60 13.89
N VAL A 391 -25.72 -10.18 15.15
CA VAL A 391 -26.88 -10.10 16.02
C VAL A 391 -27.18 -8.64 16.35
N GLY A 392 -28.43 -8.23 16.20
CA GLY A 392 -28.94 -6.91 16.58
C GLY A 392 -30.04 -7.04 17.64
N TYR A 393 -30.20 -6.00 18.45
CA TYR A 393 -31.31 -5.89 19.41
C TYR A 393 -32.13 -4.64 19.10
N ARG A 394 -33.34 -4.82 18.59
CA ARG A 394 -34.22 -3.74 18.17
C ARG A 394 -34.94 -3.10 19.35
N MET A 395 -34.86 -1.78 19.41
CA MET A 395 -35.55 -0.93 20.38
C MET A 395 -36.39 0.11 19.64
N ASP A 396 -37.71 -0.06 19.64
CA ASP A 396 -38.62 0.92 19.04
C ASP A 396 -39.00 2.01 20.06
N LEU A 397 -38.62 3.25 19.77
CA LEU A 397 -38.98 4.48 20.48
C LEU A 397 -39.95 5.30 19.61
N ALA A 398 -40.59 6.32 20.17
CA ALA A 398 -41.53 7.15 19.41
C ALA A 398 -40.83 7.85 18.22
N GLY A 399 -41.06 7.32 17.00
CA GLY A 399 -40.49 7.85 15.75
C GLY A 399 -39.03 7.47 15.46
N LEU A 400 -38.41 6.63 16.30
CA LEU A 400 -36.99 6.26 16.21
C LEU A 400 -36.81 4.78 16.59
N THR A 401 -36.18 4.00 15.72
CA THR A 401 -35.73 2.65 16.06
C THR A 401 -34.22 2.68 16.29
N LEU A 402 -33.78 2.18 17.45
CA LEU A 402 -32.37 1.96 17.75
C LEU A 402 -32.04 0.47 17.72
N GLU A 403 -30.87 0.12 17.18
CA GLU A 403 -30.41 -1.26 17.12
C GLU A 403 -28.91 -1.33 17.47
N PRO A 404 -28.56 -1.57 18.75
CA PRO A 404 -27.24 -2.04 19.10
C PRO A 404 -26.98 -3.40 18.46
N PHE A 405 -25.78 -3.60 17.93
CA PHE A 405 -25.41 -4.84 17.25
C PHE A 405 -23.98 -5.26 17.54
N ALA A 406 -23.76 -6.56 17.38
CA ALA A 406 -22.44 -7.17 17.33
C ALA A 406 -22.39 -8.15 16.15
N GLY A 407 -21.32 -8.10 15.37
CA GLY A 407 -21.12 -8.99 14.23
C GLY A 407 -19.67 -9.36 14.02
N GLY A 408 -19.45 -10.38 13.21
CA GLY A 408 -18.13 -10.87 12.86
C GLY A 408 -18.09 -11.43 11.45
N ALA A 409 -16.90 -11.46 10.87
CA ALA A 409 -16.66 -12.05 9.57
C ALA A 409 -15.28 -12.72 9.52
N MET A 410 -15.19 -13.84 8.82
CA MET A 410 -13.93 -14.50 8.47
C MET A 410 -13.78 -14.44 6.96
N ILE A 411 -12.70 -13.82 6.49
CA ILE A 411 -12.40 -13.55 5.08
C ILE A 411 -11.14 -14.33 4.73
N ARG A 412 -11.23 -15.25 3.77
CA ARG A 412 -10.09 -15.95 3.19
C ARG A 412 -9.89 -15.45 1.76
N VAL A 413 -8.69 -14.99 1.47
CA VAL A 413 -8.25 -14.61 0.13
C VAL A 413 -7.19 -15.60 -0.33
N GLY A 414 -7.48 -16.34 -1.39
CA GLY A 414 -6.53 -17.20 -2.08
C GLY A 414 -5.94 -16.44 -3.27
N GLN A 415 -4.62 -16.41 -3.37
CA GLN A 415 -3.89 -15.89 -4.53
C GLN A 415 -3.22 -17.07 -5.23
N ASP A 416 -3.43 -17.20 -6.54
CA ASP A 416 -2.80 -18.26 -7.32
C ASP A 416 -1.30 -17.99 -7.52
N ALA A 417 -0.56 -19.04 -7.89
CA ALA A 417 0.83 -18.86 -8.29
C ALA A 417 0.90 -18.09 -9.60
N PHE A 418 1.91 -17.24 -9.75
CA PHE A 418 2.07 -16.40 -10.92
C PHE A 418 3.53 -16.20 -11.30
N SER A 419 3.76 -15.73 -12.52
CA SER A 419 5.05 -15.28 -13.01
C SER A 419 4.85 -13.97 -13.76
N GLU A 420 5.58 -12.93 -13.37
CA GLU A 420 5.64 -11.68 -14.11
C GLU A 420 6.27 -11.93 -15.49
N LEU A 421 5.77 -11.23 -16.49
CA LEU A 421 6.38 -11.06 -17.80
C LEU A 421 7.15 -9.74 -17.81
N GLY A 422 8.22 -9.66 -18.60
CA GLY A 422 9.04 -8.45 -18.69
C GLY A 422 10.53 -8.79 -18.79
N GLY A 423 11.38 -7.90 -18.26
CA GLY A 423 12.82 -8.10 -18.21
C GLY A 423 13.30 -8.93 -17.01
N VAL A 424 14.58 -8.79 -16.71
CA VAL A 424 15.31 -9.59 -15.71
C VAL A 424 14.85 -9.38 -14.27
N ALA A 425 14.13 -8.29 -13.98
CA ALA A 425 13.56 -8.00 -12.65
C ALA A 425 12.17 -8.65 -12.43
N ALA A 426 11.66 -9.40 -13.41
CA ALA A 426 10.40 -10.13 -13.29
C ALA A 426 10.44 -11.17 -12.16
N LEU A 427 9.38 -11.19 -11.35
CA LEU A 427 9.20 -12.04 -10.19
C LEU A 427 8.21 -13.19 -10.46
N ALA A 428 8.46 -14.36 -9.87
CA ALA A 428 7.49 -15.41 -9.66
C ALA A 428 6.93 -15.33 -8.23
N GLY A 429 5.63 -15.49 -8.09
CA GLY A 429 4.93 -15.61 -6.81
C GLY A 429 4.37 -17.00 -6.60
N ALA A 430 4.59 -17.58 -5.42
CA ALA A 430 3.94 -18.83 -5.04
C ALA A 430 2.48 -18.58 -4.62
N ALA A 431 1.61 -19.56 -4.88
CA ALA A 431 0.23 -19.54 -4.42
C ALA A 431 0.18 -19.41 -2.89
N ARG A 432 -0.76 -18.60 -2.38
CA ARG A 432 -0.87 -18.34 -0.95
C ARG A 432 -2.27 -17.95 -0.53
N ASP A 433 -2.68 -18.46 0.62
CA ASP A 433 -3.90 -18.06 1.31
C ASP A 433 -3.61 -17.06 2.43
N THR A 434 -4.46 -16.05 2.56
CA THR A 434 -4.49 -15.13 3.71
C THR A 434 -5.87 -15.16 4.33
N THR A 435 -5.95 -15.23 5.66
CA THR A 435 -7.22 -15.19 6.39
C THR A 435 -7.24 -14.05 7.38
N VAL A 436 -8.26 -13.20 7.30
CA VAL A 436 -8.50 -12.09 8.22
C VAL A 436 -9.86 -12.28 8.88
N THR A 437 -9.88 -12.19 10.21
CA THR A 437 -11.13 -12.21 10.97
C THR A 437 -11.43 -10.82 11.49
N THR A 438 -12.68 -10.40 11.40
CA THR A 438 -13.14 -9.11 11.92
C THR A 438 -14.25 -9.29 12.94
N ALA A 439 -14.33 -8.39 13.91
CA ALA A 439 -15.48 -8.21 14.78
C ALA A 439 -15.89 -6.74 14.76
N THR A 440 -17.18 -6.47 14.70
CA THR A 440 -17.74 -5.12 14.70
C THR A 440 -18.81 -5.02 15.77
N ALA A 441 -18.77 -3.98 16.58
CA ALA A 441 -19.84 -3.64 17.52
C ALA A 441 -20.25 -2.19 17.30
N GLY A 442 -21.54 -1.90 17.35
CA GLY A 442 -22.03 -0.55 17.08
C GLY A 442 -23.49 -0.36 17.40
N ILE A 443 -23.99 0.82 17.06
CA ILE A 443 -25.39 1.18 17.19
C ILE A 443 -25.87 1.73 15.85
N ARG A 444 -27.09 1.34 15.48
CA ARG A 444 -27.82 1.90 14.35
C ARG A 444 -29.04 2.64 14.84
N ALA A 445 -29.44 3.61 14.03
CA ALA A 445 -30.65 4.38 14.22
C ALA A 445 -31.41 4.47 12.88
N GLU A 446 -32.71 4.26 12.91
CA GLU A 446 -33.63 4.56 11.82
C GLU A 446 -34.74 5.50 12.33
N ALA A 447 -34.90 6.66 11.69
CA ALA A 447 -35.97 7.59 11.98
C ALA A 447 -36.90 7.69 10.77
N ARG A 448 -38.21 7.70 11.04
CA ARG A 448 -39.24 7.81 10.00
C ARG A 448 -39.83 9.21 10.00
N ILE A 449 -39.82 9.85 8.84
CA ILE A 449 -40.44 11.16 8.61
C ILE A 449 -41.61 10.98 7.67
N ASP A 450 -42.82 11.13 8.20
CA ASP A 450 -44.06 11.06 7.40
C ASP A 450 -44.37 12.42 6.74
N GLY A 451 -45.19 12.40 5.68
CA GLY A 451 -45.73 13.62 5.06
C GLY A 451 -44.79 14.38 4.12
N PHE A 452 -43.76 13.72 3.58
CA PHE A 452 -42.93 14.29 2.51
C PHE A 452 -43.66 14.25 1.14
N VAL A 453 -43.01 14.70 0.06
CA VAL A 453 -43.58 14.79 -1.31
C VAL A 453 -44.45 13.57 -1.66
N GLY A 454 -45.74 13.80 -1.91
CA GLY A 454 -46.70 12.74 -2.28
C GLY A 454 -47.28 11.93 -1.12
N GLY A 455 -47.02 12.30 0.14
CA GLY A 455 -47.54 11.63 1.34
C GLY A 455 -46.79 10.36 1.74
N LEU A 456 -45.73 9.99 1.01
CA LEU A 456 -44.91 8.82 1.28
C LEU A 456 -43.79 9.15 2.29
N PRO A 457 -43.44 8.20 3.17
CA PRO A 457 -42.46 8.42 4.21
C PRO A 457 -41.02 8.45 3.68
N ILE A 458 -40.18 9.19 4.40
CA ILE A 458 -38.71 9.15 4.29
C ILE A 458 -38.14 8.40 5.49
N LEU A 459 -37.11 7.59 5.26
CA LEU A 459 -36.34 6.93 6.31
C LEU A 459 -34.93 7.54 6.37
N LEU A 460 -34.57 8.09 7.53
CA LEU A 460 -33.22 8.53 7.85
C LEU A 460 -32.49 7.42 8.60
N ARG A 461 -31.26 7.10 8.18
CA ARG A 461 -30.47 6.00 8.74
C ARG A 461 -29.11 6.50 9.18
N GLY A 462 -28.67 6.03 10.33
CA GLY A 462 -27.34 6.29 10.88
C GLY A 462 -26.73 5.03 11.47
N LEU A 463 -25.42 4.88 11.30
CA LEU A 463 -24.62 3.85 11.95
C LEU A 463 -23.35 4.47 12.50
N VAL A 464 -22.98 4.07 13.71
CA VAL A 464 -21.63 4.24 14.24
C VAL A 464 -21.20 2.96 14.93
N GLY A 465 -19.96 2.55 14.69
CA GLY A 465 -19.43 1.34 15.28
C GLY A 465 -17.91 1.32 15.32
N TYR A 466 -17.39 0.33 16.03
CA TYR A 466 -15.98 0.02 16.10
C TYR A 466 -15.74 -1.36 15.52
N ARG A 467 -14.76 -1.45 14.63
CA ARG A 467 -14.35 -2.68 13.95
C ARG A 467 -12.93 -3.03 14.35
N GLY A 468 -12.75 -4.25 14.85
CA GLY A 468 -11.45 -4.87 15.09
C GLY A 468 -11.12 -5.91 14.02
N ALA A 469 -9.88 -5.94 13.56
CA ALA A 469 -9.32 -7.00 12.70
C ALA A 469 -8.25 -7.80 13.45
N PHE A 470 -8.32 -9.13 13.34
CA PHE A 470 -7.57 -10.09 14.13
C PHE A 470 -6.79 -11.06 13.25
N GLY A 471 -5.80 -11.71 13.86
CA GLY A 471 -4.87 -12.60 13.16
C GLY A 471 -3.73 -11.83 12.48
N ASP A 472 -3.24 -12.41 11.40
CA ASP A 472 -2.22 -11.81 10.53
C ASP A 472 -2.89 -10.83 9.55
N VAL A 473 -2.89 -9.56 9.93
CA VAL A 473 -3.49 -8.45 9.16
C VAL A 473 -2.51 -7.86 8.14
N THR A 474 -1.29 -8.40 8.03
CA THR A 474 -0.28 -7.95 7.07
C THR A 474 -0.13 -9.03 6.00
N PRO A 475 -0.79 -8.90 4.84
CA PRO A 475 -0.66 -9.88 3.79
C PRO A 475 0.78 -10.04 3.32
N THR A 476 1.12 -11.24 2.89
CA THR A 476 2.45 -11.60 2.43
C THR A 476 2.39 -12.26 1.06
N ALA A 477 3.44 -12.08 0.26
CA ALA A 477 3.67 -12.81 -0.98
C ALA A 477 5.06 -13.46 -0.91
N LEU A 478 5.18 -14.73 -1.31
CA LEU A 478 6.47 -15.40 -1.39
C LEU A 478 7.00 -15.24 -2.82
N LEU A 479 8.03 -14.41 -2.98
CA LEU A 479 8.51 -13.99 -4.30
C LEU A 479 9.94 -14.47 -4.54
N ALA A 480 10.25 -14.81 -5.79
CA ALA A 480 11.59 -15.09 -6.32
C ALA A 480 11.75 -14.41 -7.69
N PHE A 481 12.97 -14.16 -8.17
CA PHE A 481 13.14 -13.70 -9.56
C PHE A 481 12.93 -14.88 -10.53
N ASN A 482 12.33 -14.61 -11.68
CA ASN A 482 12.14 -15.61 -12.73
C ASN A 482 13.47 -16.14 -13.28
N THR A 483 14.52 -15.32 -13.21
CA THR A 483 15.89 -15.68 -13.64
C THR A 483 16.62 -16.59 -12.65
N GLY A 484 15.99 -16.96 -11.53
CA GLY A 484 16.50 -17.89 -10.53
C GLY A 484 16.73 -17.24 -9.15
N GLY A 485 17.58 -17.86 -8.35
CA GLY A 485 17.91 -17.41 -7.00
C GLY A 485 16.97 -17.96 -5.91
N VAL A 486 16.98 -17.32 -4.75
CA VAL A 486 16.18 -17.73 -3.57
C VAL A 486 14.83 -17.01 -3.53
N SER A 487 13.85 -17.63 -2.87
CA SER A 487 12.59 -16.97 -2.54
C SER A 487 12.66 -16.23 -1.20
N ALA A 488 11.97 -15.10 -1.09
CA ALA A 488 11.79 -14.37 0.17
C ALA A 488 10.37 -13.81 0.29
N LEU A 489 9.84 -13.80 1.52
CA LEU A 489 8.55 -13.15 1.79
C LEU A 489 8.66 -11.64 1.61
N THR A 490 7.64 -11.06 0.99
CA THR A 490 7.40 -9.62 0.90
C THR A 490 6.06 -9.34 1.58
N ARG A 491 5.99 -8.30 2.40
CA ARG A 491 4.77 -7.86 3.11
C ARG A 491 4.11 -6.70 2.37
N GLY A 492 2.78 -6.71 2.29
CA GLY A 492 1.97 -5.64 1.72
C GLY A 492 1.54 -4.60 2.75
N ALA A 493 0.77 -3.60 2.31
CA ALA A 493 0.15 -2.61 3.19
C ALA A 493 -0.82 -3.30 4.18
N PRO A 494 -0.69 -3.14 5.51
CA PRO A 494 -1.50 -3.90 6.44
C PRO A 494 -2.96 -3.42 6.49
N VAL A 495 -3.89 -4.36 6.68
CA VAL A 495 -5.26 -4.05 7.12
C VAL A 495 -5.19 -3.42 8.52
N ASP A 496 -6.05 -2.42 8.78
CA ASP A 496 -6.08 -1.79 10.08
C ASP A 496 -6.70 -2.71 11.13
N ARG A 497 -6.00 -2.85 12.26
CA ARG A 497 -6.48 -3.67 13.39
C ARG A 497 -7.72 -3.08 14.06
N SER A 498 -7.94 -1.78 13.88
CA SER A 498 -8.95 -1.02 14.60
C SER A 498 -9.41 0.13 13.71
N ALA A 499 -10.72 0.24 13.50
CA ALA A 499 -11.32 1.34 12.77
C ALA A 499 -12.67 1.73 13.35
N VAL A 500 -13.00 3.02 13.30
CA VAL A 500 -14.36 3.51 13.47
C VAL A 500 -15.07 3.35 12.13
N VAL A 501 -16.26 2.76 12.14
CA VAL A 501 -17.13 2.65 10.98
C VAL A 501 -18.35 3.54 11.18
N MET A 502 -18.79 4.20 10.11
CA MET A 502 -19.93 5.10 10.15
C MET A 502 -20.72 5.03 8.85
N GLU A 503 -22.04 5.21 8.96
CA GLU A 503 -22.91 5.35 7.80
C GLU A 503 -23.97 6.42 8.06
N ALA A 504 -24.30 7.19 7.02
CA ALA A 504 -25.44 8.09 7.02
C ALA A 504 -26.20 7.90 5.70
N GLY A 505 -27.51 7.62 5.80
CA GLY A 505 -28.32 7.24 4.65
C GLY A 505 -29.72 7.80 4.68
N LEU A 506 -30.31 7.86 3.48
CA LEU A 506 -31.67 8.31 3.22
C LEU A 506 -32.34 7.28 2.33
N SER A 507 -33.57 6.89 2.65
CA SER A 507 -34.37 5.99 1.81
C SER A 507 -35.76 6.55 1.60
N TRP A 508 -36.21 6.51 0.35
CA TRP A 508 -37.51 6.98 -0.10
C TRP A 508 -38.38 5.81 -0.50
N VAL A 509 -39.58 5.74 0.06
CA VAL A 509 -40.64 4.87 -0.44
C VAL A 509 -41.24 5.56 -1.66
N VAL A 510 -40.91 5.09 -2.86
CA VAL A 510 -41.37 5.70 -4.12
C VAL A 510 -42.71 5.11 -4.55
N LEU A 511 -42.91 3.82 -4.28
CA LEU A 511 -44.18 3.11 -4.42
C LEU A 511 -44.36 2.23 -3.17
N PRO A 512 -45.59 1.78 -2.85
CA PRO A 512 -45.79 0.80 -1.77
C PRO A 512 -44.93 -0.47 -1.92
N THR A 513 -44.56 -0.81 -3.14
CA THR A 513 -43.73 -1.97 -3.51
C THR A 513 -42.29 -1.61 -3.87
N MET A 514 -41.89 -0.33 -3.85
CA MET A 514 -40.57 0.12 -4.31
C MET A 514 -39.91 1.14 -3.38
N THR A 515 -38.67 0.86 -2.98
CA THR A 515 -37.83 1.76 -2.16
C THR A 515 -36.52 2.04 -2.87
N VAL A 516 -36.08 3.31 -2.82
CA VAL A 516 -34.80 3.77 -3.35
C VAL A 516 -34.01 4.42 -2.24
N GLY A 517 -32.73 4.08 -2.10
CA GLY A 517 -31.86 4.59 -1.04
C GLY A 517 -30.54 5.13 -1.56
N LEU A 518 -30.01 6.13 -0.84
CA LEU A 518 -28.67 6.66 -1.01
C LEU A 518 -27.99 6.73 0.36
N SER A 519 -26.77 6.24 0.49
CA SER A 519 -25.99 6.38 1.72
C SER A 519 -24.52 6.67 1.47
N TYR A 520 -23.92 7.33 2.46
CA TYR A 520 -22.48 7.53 2.59
C TYR A 520 -21.96 6.62 3.69
N ALA A 521 -20.90 5.88 3.39
CA ALA A 521 -20.23 5.00 4.34
C ALA A 521 -18.76 5.42 4.51
N GLY A 522 -18.27 5.39 5.74
CA GLY A 522 -16.88 5.70 6.09
C GLY A 522 -16.28 4.68 7.04
N GLN A 523 -15.01 4.40 6.86
CA GLN A 523 -14.16 3.62 7.77
C GLN A 523 -12.88 4.42 8.01
N VAL A 524 -12.52 4.66 9.28
CA VAL A 524 -11.32 5.41 9.65
C VAL A 524 -10.58 4.67 10.75
N GLY A 525 -9.39 4.17 10.43
CA GLY A 525 -8.44 3.58 11.36
C GLY A 525 -7.19 4.44 11.55
N SER A 526 -6.14 3.86 12.12
CA SER A 526 -4.88 4.57 12.39
C SER A 526 -4.01 4.76 11.15
N ARG A 527 -4.15 3.91 10.13
CA ARG A 527 -3.40 3.99 8.86
C ARG A 527 -4.31 3.94 7.64
N ALA A 528 -5.47 3.29 7.73
CA ALA A 528 -6.39 3.09 6.64
C ALA A 528 -7.64 3.94 6.80
N GLN A 529 -8.07 4.55 5.70
CA GLN A 529 -9.37 5.20 5.61
C GLN A 529 -10.03 4.84 4.29
N ASP A 530 -11.33 4.61 4.33
CA ASP A 530 -12.16 4.32 3.16
C ASP A 530 -13.45 5.13 3.27
N HIS A 531 -13.85 5.75 2.17
CA HIS A 531 -15.04 6.58 2.08
C HIS A 531 -15.78 6.21 0.80
N GLY A 532 -17.08 6.00 0.89
CA GLY A 532 -17.86 5.54 -0.24
C GLY A 532 -19.30 6.03 -0.24
N ALA A 533 -19.90 5.93 -1.41
CA ALA A 533 -21.31 6.19 -1.64
C ALA A 533 -21.97 4.90 -2.15
N LYS A 534 -23.20 4.65 -1.69
CA LYS A 534 -24.02 3.50 -2.06
C LYS A 534 -25.38 3.98 -2.55
N GLY A 535 -25.88 3.39 -3.63
CA GLY A 535 -27.25 3.57 -4.11
C GLY A 535 -27.95 2.22 -4.18
N ASN A 536 -29.15 2.10 -3.61
CA ASN A 536 -29.90 0.84 -3.60
C ASN A 536 -31.34 1.01 -4.11
N VAL A 537 -31.87 -0.07 -4.66
CA VAL A 537 -33.27 -0.19 -5.10
C VAL A 537 -33.80 -1.55 -4.62
N THR A 538 -35.00 -1.54 -4.05
CA THR A 538 -35.73 -2.75 -3.65
C THR A 538 -37.13 -2.75 -4.26
N TYR A 539 -37.55 -3.89 -4.78
CA TYR A 539 -38.88 -4.14 -5.34
C TYR A 539 -39.51 -5.40 -4.70
N ARG A 540 -40.77 -5.34 -4.30
CA ARG A 540 -41.51 -6.43 -3.63
C ARG A 540 -42.78 -6.79 -4.40
N PHE A 541 -43.05 -8.09 -4.59
CA PHE A 541 -44.27 -8.57 -5.25
C PHE A 541 -44.75 -9.93 -4.70
#